data_AF-F0HJA5-F1
#
_entry.id   AF-F0HJA5-F1
#
_cell.length_a   1.000
_cell.length_b   1.000
_cell.length_c   1.000
_cell.angle_alpha   90.00
_cell.angle_beta   90.00
_cell.angle_gamma   90.00
#
_symmetry.space_group_name_H-M   'P 1'
#
loop_
_entity.id
_entity.type
_entity.pdbx_description
1 polymer ?
#
loop_
_entity_poly.entity_id
_entity_poly.type
_entity_poly.pdbx_seq_one_letter_code
_entity_poly.pdbx_strand_id
1 'polypeptide(L)'
;MAGLLAIVLVVMLVWLSSNAIGASLREQGELSVRNAILNSAKQCCAIEGAYPSSLAYLEENYGLVVNRSDYAITYEVFADNVMPNVVVLAK
;
A
#
# COMPACT_ATOMS: atom_id res chain seq x y z
N MET A 1 44.62 12.87 -3.73
CA MET A 1 44.49 11.41 -3.52
C MET A 1 43.37 11.10 -2.52
N ALA A 2 43.46 11.51 -1.25
CA ALA A 2 42.46 11.20 -0.22
C ALA A 2 41.04 11.73 -0.50
N GLY A 3 40.89 12.98 -0.96
CA GLY A 3 39.56 13.55 -1.27
C GLY A 3 38.84 12.84 -2.42
N LEU A 4 39.57 12.36 -3.42
CA LEU A 4 39.00 11.64 -4.56
C LEU A 4 38.55 10.23 -4.16
N LEU A 5 39.31 9.56 -3.28
CA LEU A 5 38.90 8.29 -2.66
C LEU A 5 37.63 8.43 -1.82
N ALA A 6 37.50 9.51 -1.04
CA ALA A 6 36.31 9.75 -0.23
C ALA A 6 35.05 9.93 -1.10
N ILE A 7 35.14 10.68 -2.21
CA ILE A 7 34.03 10.87 -3.14
C ILE A 7 33.62 9.54 -3.79
N VAL A 8 34.59 8.74 -4.26
CA VAL A 8 34.31 7.43 -4.85
C VAL A 8 33.61 6.51 -3.85
N LEU A 9 34.01 6.56 -2.57
CA LEU A 9 33.42 5.75 -1.51
C LEU A 9 31.96 6.18 -1.21
N VAL A 10 31.67 7.48 -1.18
CA VAL A 10 30.29 7.99 -1.05
C VAL A 10 29.43 7.58 -2.24
N VAL A 11 29.93 7.72 -3.47
CA VAL A 11 29.19 7.32 -4.67
C VAL A 11 28.90 5.81 -4.65
N MET A 12 29.86 4.98 -4.24
CA MET A 12 29.66 3.54 -4.12
C MET A 12 28.62 3.19 -3.04
N LEU A 13 28.63 3.88 -1.89
CA LEU A 13 27.62 3.68 -0.85
C LEU A 13 26.21 4.10 -1.30
N VAL A 14 26.08 5.21 -2.04
CA VAL A 14 24.80 5.65 -2.61
C VAL A 14 24.28 4.64 -3.63
N TRP A 15 25.15 4.10 -4.49
CA TRP A 15 24.79 3.06 -5.46
C TRP A 15 24.37 1.73 -4.81
N LEU A 16 25.02 1.33 -3.71
CA LEU A 16 24.65 0.10 -3.00
C LEU A 16 23.33 0.25 -2.24
N SER A 17 23.06 1.44 -1.69
CA SER A 17 21.84 1.71 -0.93
C SER A 17 20.61 1.93 -1.80
N SER A 18 20.74 2.50 -3.00
CA SER A 18 19.61 2.75 -3.90
C SER A 18 18.84 1.47 -4.26
N ASN A 19 19.55 0.36 -4.49
CA ASN A 19 18.93 -0.93 -4.82
C ASN A 19 18.12 -1.52 -3.64
N ALA A 20 18.59 -1.35 -2.41
CA ALA A 20 17.89 -1.84 -1.21
C ALA A 20 16.65 -0.99 -0.89
N ILE A 21 16.69 0.30 -1.21
CA ILE A 21 15.58 1.23 -0.97
C ILE A 21 14.40 0.93 -1.90
N GLY A 22 14.64 0.57 -3.17
CA GLY A 22 13.56 0.28 -4.12
C GLY A 22 12.63 -0.86 -3.70
N ALA A 23 13.18 -1.95 -3.15
CA ALA A 23 12.40 -3.10 -2.70
C ALA A 23 11.54 -2.77 -1.46
N SER A 24 12.13 -2.08 -0.49
CA SER A 24 11.41 -1.68 0.74
C SER A 24 10.32 -0.64 0.47
N LEU A 25 10.52 0.26 -0.51
CA LEU A 25 9.49 1.20 -0.94
C LEU A 25 8.27 0.50 -1.57
N ARG A 26 8.47 -0.57 -2.35
CA ARG A 26 7.35 -1.36 -2.91
C ARG A 26 6.52 -2.02 -1.82
N GLU A 27 7.17 -2.70 -0.88
CA GLU A 27 6.50 -3.37 0.23
C GLU A 27 5.72 -2.36 1.11
N GLN A 28 6.33 -1.21 1.41
CA GLN A 28 5.65 -0.14 2.13
C GLN A 28 4.47 0.43 1.34
N GLY A 29 4.58 0.52 0.01
CA GLY A 29 3.49 0.93 -0.88
C GLY A 29 2.29 0.00 -0.79
N GLU A 30 2.52 -1.32 -0.91
CA GLU A 30 1.47 -2.35 -0.78
C GLU A 30 0.77 -2.27 0.59
N LEU A 31 1.55 -2.17 1.67
CA LEU A 31 1.02 -2.05 3.03
C LEU A 31 0.22 -0.76 3.21
N SER A 32 0.69 0.36 2.65
CA SER A 32 0.00 1.65 2.71
C SER A 32 -1.37 1.58 2.02
N VAL A 33 -1.43 1.05 0.80
CA VAL A 33 -2.68 0.87 0.06
C VAL A 33 -3.62 -0.08 0.79
N ARG A 34 -3.13 -1.22 1.29
CA ARG A 34 -3.92 -2.16 2.08
C ARG A 34 -4.51 -1.48 3.32
N ASN A 35 -3.71 -0.72 4.06
CA ASN A 35 -4.16 -0.01 5.25
C ASN A 35 -5.20 1.06 4.92
N ALA A 36 -5.04 1.78 3.81
CA ALA A 36 -6.03 2.76 3.35
C ALA A 36 -7.41 2.10 3.13
N ILE A 37 -7.44 0.98 2.39
CA ILE A 37 -8.67 0.21 2.13
C ILE A 37 -9.31 -0.25 3.45
N LEU A 38 -8.52 -0.85 4.36
CA LEU A 38 -9.01 -1.35 5.64
C LEU A 38 -9.50 -0.23 6.56
N ASN A 39 -8.87 0.95 6.51
CA ASN A 39 -9.32 2.11 7.27
C ASN A 39 -10.66 2.64 6.77
N SER A 40 -10.85 2.74 5.45
CA SER A 40 -12.15 3.10 4.86
C SER A 40 -13.22 2.05 5.19
N ALA A 41 -12.90 0.76 5.16
CA ALA A 41 -13.83 -0.30 5.56
C ALA A 41 -14.24 -0.19 7.04
N LYS A 42 -13.30 0.12 7.93
CA LYS A 42 -13.59 0.39 9.35
C LYS A 42 -14.45 1.63 9.54
N GLN A 43 -14.21 2.68 8.76
CA GLN A 43 -15.05 3.88 8.78
C GLN A 43 -16.48 3.55 8.36
N CYS A 44 -16.65 2.76 7.30
CA CYS A 44 -17.96 2.25 6.89
C CYS A 44 -18.65 1.48 8.02
N CYS A 45 -17.95 0.53 8.63
CA CYS A 45 -18.51 -0.22 9.76
C CYS A 45 -18.87 0.67 10.96
N ALA A 46 -18.10 1.71 11.23
CA ALA A 46 -18.37 2.63 12.34
C ALA A 46 -19.59 3.53 12.08
N ILE A 47 -19.87 3.88 10.81
CA ILE A 47 -20.96 4.78 10.43
C ILE A 47 -22.24 4.00 10.13
N GLU A 48 -22.15 2.92 9.37
CA GLU A 48 -23.28 2.15 8.83
C GLU A 48 -23.58 0.89 9.64
N GLY A 49 -22.69 0.49 10.55
CA GLY A 49 -22.85 -0.73 11.36
C GLY A 49 -22.43 -2.01 10.65
N ALA A 50 -21.90 -1.93 9.43
CA ALA A 50 -21.48 -3.07 8.61
C ALA A 50 -20.24 -2.74 7.77
N TYR A 51 -19.40 -3.75 7.52
CA TYR A 51 -18.33 -3.68 6.54
C TYR A 51 -18.90 -3.64 5.11
N PRO A 52 -18.22 -2.94 4.20
CA PRO A 52 -18.78 -2.71 2.87
C PRO A 52 -18.74 -4.00 2.03
N SER A 53 -19.73 -4.15 1.16
CA SER A 53 -19.91 -5.36 0.34
C SER A 53 -18.86 -5.52 -0.77
N SER A 54 -18.15 -4.45 -1.12
CA SER A 54 -17.13 -4.47 -2.18
C SER A 54 -16.14 -3.31 -2.04
N LEU A 55 -15.01 -3.42 -2.72
CA LEU A 55 -14.06 -2.32 -2.88
C LEU A 55 -14.69 -1.13 -3.62
N ALA A 56 -15.55 -1.38 -4.62
CA ALA A 56 -16.21 -0.32 -5.39
C ALA A 56 -17.13 0.54 -4.52
N TYR A 57 -17.79 -0.06 -3.52
CA TYR A 57 -18.60 0.70 -2.55
C TYR A 57 -17.77 1.76 -1.80
N LEU A 58 -16.52 1.43 -1.46
CA LEU A 58 -15.61 2.38 -0.84
C LEU A 58 -15.13 3.46 -1.81
N GLU A 59 -14.94 3.12 -3.08
CA GLU A 59 -14.56 4.10 -4.12
C GLU A 59 -15.69 5.13 -4.36
N GLU A 60 -16.93 4.66 -4.40
CA GLU A 60 -18.12 5.50 -4.68
C GLU A 60 -18.59 6.33 -3.48
N ASN A 61 -18.60 5.73 -2.28
CA ASN A 61 -19.25 6.35 -1.10
C ASN A 61 -18.25 6.93 -0.09
N TYR A 62 -17.02 6.44 -0.06
CA TYR A 62 -15.97 6.86 0.89
C TYR A 62 -14.82 7.59 0.21
N GLY A 63 -14.90 7.84 -1.10
CA GLY A 63 -13.88 8.55 -1.88
C GLY A 63 -12.53 7.84 -1.91
N LEU A 64 -12.52 6.51 -1.69
CA LEU A 64 -11.30 5.72 -1.79
C LEU A 64 -10.78 5.76 -3.22
N VAL A 65 -9.54 6.19 -3.42
CA VAL A 65 -8.88 6.18 -4.74
C VAL A 65 -7.68 5.27 -4.67
N VAL A 66 -7.68 4.20 -5.47
CA VAL A 66 -6.57 3.25 -5.57
C VAL A 66 -6.05 3.17 -6.99
N ASN A 67 -4.72 3.12 -7.15
CA ASN A 67 -4.13 2.99 -8.47
C ASN A 67 -4.17 1.53 -8.95
N ARG A 68 -5.13 1.21 -9.81
CA ARG A 68 -5.29 -0.12 -10.43
C ARG A 68 -4.23 -0.42 -11.50
N SER A 69 -3.51 0.57 -12.02
CA SER A 69 -2.38 0.32 -12.94
C SER A 69 -1.20 -0.30 -12.21
N ASP A 70 -0.93 0.15 -10.98
CA ASP A 70 0.30 -0.19 -10.24
C ASP A 70 0.08 -1.37 -9.29
N TYR A 71 -1.16 -1.59 -8.86
CA TYR A 71 -1.50 -2.63 -7.89
C TYR A 71 -2.57 -3.59 -8.41
N ALA A 72 -2.41 -4.87 -8.11
CA ALA A 72 -3.47 -5.87 -8.15
C ALA A 72 -4.07 -5.98 -6.75
N ILE A 73 -5.38 -5.72 -6.63
CA ILE A 73 -6.07 -5.65 -5.34
C ILE A 73 -7.19 -6.68 -5.34
N THR A 74 -7.16 -7.57 -4.36
CA THR A 74 -8.24 -8.53 -4.09
C THR A 74 -8.92 -8.15 -2.79
N TYR A 75 -10.25 -8.05 -2.85
CA TYR A 75 -11.10 -7.66 -1.74
C TYR A 75 -12.17 -8.73 -1.55
N GLU A 76 -12.09 -9.46 -0.44
CA GLU A 76 -12.98 -10.58 -0.14
C GLU A 76 -13.78 -10.29 1.12
N VAL A 77 -15.10 -10.47 1.01
CA VAL A 77 -16.05 -10.30 2.11
C VAL A 77 -16.65 -11.66 2.42
N PHE A 78 -16.53 -12.08 3.68
CA PHE A 78 -17.18 -13.30 4.16
C PHE A 78 -18.60 -13.02 4.67
N ALA A 79 -18.73 -11.98 5.49
CA ALA A 79 -19.99 -11.50 6.05
C ALA A 79 -19.87 -10.00 6.34
N ASP A 80 -21.01 -9.32 6.46
CA ASP A 80 -21.09 -7.87 6.71
C ASP A 80 -20.58 -7.46 8.11
N ASN A 81 -20.51 -8.38 9.06
CA ASN A 81 -20.00 -8.18 10.41
C ASN A 81 -18.55 -8.68 10.61
N VAL A 82 -17.91 -9.21 9.56
CA VAL A 82 -16.54 -9.72 9.60
C VAL A 82 -15.63 -8.81 8.78
N MET A 83 -14.47 -8.47 9.33
CA MET A 83 -13.52 -7.59 8.65
C MET A 83 -13.09 -8.21 7.30
N PRO A 84 -13.16 -7.44 6.20
CA PRO A 84 -12.80 -7.91 4.86
C PRO A 84 -11.33 -8.33 4.79
N ASN A 85 -11.07 -9.39 4.02
CA ASN A 85 -9.71 -9.76 3.67
C ASN A 85 -9.26 -8.94 2.46
N VAL A 86 -8.11 -8.28 2.58
CA VAL A 86 -7.56 -7.40 1.54
C VAL A 86 -6.12 -7.79 1.27
N VAL A 87 -5.88 -8.16 0.01
CA VAL A 87 -4.55 -8.48 -0.52
C VAL A 87 -4.21 -7.45 -1.60
N VAL A 88 -3.04 -6.84 -1.46
CA VAL A 88 -2.51 -5.86 -2.41
C VAL A 88 -1.15 -6.35 -2.86
N LEU A 89 -0.95 -6.45 -4.17
CA LEU A 89 0.33 -6.84 -4.77
C LEU A 89 0.73 -5.77 -5.79
N ALA A 90 1.95 -5.25 -5.67
CA ALA A 90 2.53 -4.37 -6.68
C ALA A 90 2.83 -5.18 -7.94
N LYS A 91 2.51 -4.59 -9.09
CA LYS A 91 2.80 -5.20 -10.40
C LYS A 91 4.27 -5.06 -10.80
#